data_AF-A0A2T0GV16-F1
#
_entry.id   AF-A0A2T0GV16-F1
#
_cell.length_a   1.000
_cell.length_b   1.000
_cell.length_c   1.000
_cell.angle_alpha   90.00
_cell.angle_beta   90.00
_cell.angle_gamma   90.00
#
_symmetry.space_group_name_H-M   'P 1'
#
loop_
_entity.id
_entity.type
_entity.pdbx_description
1 polymer ?
#
loop_
_entity_poly.entity_id
_entity_poly.type
_entity_poly.pdbx_seq_one_letter_code
_entity_poly.pdbx_strand_id
1 'polypeptide(L)' 'MTRRAITPYVSADVIERAKAAVAALGGDVAHTSSMSDLVEHALRREVERLERNHNNGEQFPRVDGKLRTGPSTSQKR' A
#
# COMPACT_ATOMS: atom_id res chain seq x y z
N MET A 1 -6.37 3.09 16.87
CA MET A 1 -6.57 2.15 15.75
C MET A 1 -5.53 1.05 15.87
N THR A 2 -5.92 -0.22 15.72
CA THR A 2 -4.98 -1.36 15.84
C THR A 2 -4.38 -1.68 14.48
N ARG A 3 -3.05 -1.67 14.37
CA ARG A 3 -2.34 -2.09 13.16
C ARG A 3 -2.22 -3.62 13.12
N ARG A 4 -2.32 -4.21 11.92
CA ARG A 4 -2.11 -5.64 11.68
C ARG A 4 -1.02 -5.82 10.63
N ALA A 5 -0.09 -6.74 10.87
CA ALA A 5 0.93 -7.06 9.89
C ALA A 5 0.32 -7.82 8.71
N ILE A 6 0.79 -7.51 7.50
CA ILE A 6 0.54 -8.24 6.27
C ILE A 6 1.88 -8.59 5.62
N THR A 7 1.95 -9.68 4.87
CA THR A 7 3.16 -10.12 4.15
C THR A 7 2.89 -10.19 2.64
N PRO A 8 2.80 -9.04 1.94
CA PRO A 8 2.63 -9.00 0.49
C PRO A 8 3.96 -9.31 -0.23
N TYR A 9 3.85 -9.81 -1.46
CA TYR A 9 4.99 -9.86 -2.38
C TYR A 9 5.13 -8.51 -3.07
N VAL A 10 6.30 -7.89 -2.92
CA VAL A 10 6.67 -6.62 -3.57
C VAL A 10 8.03 -6.82 -4.24
N SER A 11 8.22 -6.25 -5.42
CA SER A 11 9.50 -6.33 -6.13
C SER A 11 10.63 -5.73 -5.28
N ALA A 12 11.80 -6.38 -5.28
CA ALA A 12 12.96 -5.94 -4.50
C ALA A 12 13.33 -4.47 -4.77
N ASP A 13 13.30 -4.03 -6.03
CA ASP A 13 13.60 -2.65 -6.40
C ASP A 13 12.68 -1.61 -5.71
N VAL A 14 11.38 -1.88 -5.66
CA VAL A 14 10.43 -1.00 -4.93
C VAL A 14 10.74 -0.97 -3.44
N ILE A 15 11.11 -2.11 -2.85
CA ILE A 15 11.48 -2.19 -1.44
C ILE A 15 12.73 -1.34 -1.16
N GLU A 16 13.77 -1.47 -1.97
CA GLU A 16 15.02 -0.72 -1.78
C GLU A 16 14.82 0.78 -1.97
N ARG A 17 14.05 1.19 -2.99
CA ARG A 17 13.71 2.61 -3.18
C ARG A 17 12.88 3.17 -2.04
N ALA A 18 11.94 2.40 -1.49
CA ALA A 18 11.15 2.82 -0.33
C ALA A 18 12.01 2.97 0.93
N LYS A 19 12.94 2.04 1.19
CA LYS A 19 13.89 2.14 2.30
C LYS A 19 14.75 3.40 2.19
N ALA A 20 15.30 3.66 0.99
CA ALA A 20 16.11 4.84 0.74
C ALA A 20 15.33 6.14 0.99
N ALA A 21 14.07 6.22 0.56
CA ALA A 21 13.22 7.39 0.79
C ALA A 21 12.94 7.64 2.28
N VAL A 22 12.57 6.60 3.03
CA VAL A 22 12.35 6.70 4.49
C VAL A 22 13.62 7.13 5.21
N ALA A 23 14.76 6.52 4.87
CA ALA A 23 16.05 6.85 5.48
C ALA A 23 16.49 8.29 5.17
N ALA A 24 16.27 8.77 3.93
CA ALA A 24 16.68 10.10 3.51
C ALA A 24 15.80 11.22 4.11
N LEU A 25 14.51 10.96 4.32
CA LEU A 25 13.55 11.97 4.76
C LEU A 25 13.29 11.95 6.26
N GLY A 26 13.54 10.83 6.96
CA GLY A 26 13.58 10.79 8.43
C GLY A 26 12.31 11.24 9.15
N GLY A 27 11.16 11.36 8.46
CA GLY A 27 9.93 11.93 9.00
C GLY A 27 9.75 13.43 8.79
N ASP A 28 10.70 14.14 8.18
CA ASP A 28 10.57 15.56 7.83
C ASP A 28 9.49 15.78 6.76
N VAL A 29 9.21 14.73 5.97
CA VAL A 29 8.09 14.68 5.02
C VAL A 29 7.02 13.73 5.56
N ALA A 30 5.75 14.12 5.40
CA ALA A 30 4.62 13.30 5.82
C ALA A 30 4.74 11.85 5.32
N HIS A 31 4.43 10.89 6.19
CA HIS A 31 4.46 9.45 5.91
C HIS A 31 5.83 8.83 5.70
N THR A 32 6.91 9.55 6.01
CA THR A 32 8.29 9.04 5.88
C THR A 32 8.96 8.76 7.22
N SER A 33 8.20 8.82 8.32
CA SER A 33 8.70 8.54 9.67
C SER A 33 9.12 7.08 9.87
N SER A 34 8.55 6.16 9.08
CA SER A 34 8.88 4.74 9.09
C SER A 34 8.38 4.05 7.82
N MET A 35 8.90 2.85 7.53
CA MET A 35 8.39 2.01 6.43
C MET A 35 6.89 1.70 6.60
N SER A 36 6.43 1.46 7.84
CA SER A 36 5.03 1.16 8.10
C SER A 36 4.12 2.34 7.80
N ASP A 37 4.54 3.56 8.11
CA ASP A 37 3.79 4.79 7.83
C ASP A 37 3.70 5.06 6.32
N LEU A 38 4.81 4.86 5.61
CA LEU A 38 4.86 4.96 4.15
C LEU A 38 3.92 3.95 3.48
N VAL A 39 3.97 2.68 3.92
CA VAL A 39 3.13 1.60 3.37
C VAL A 39 1.66 1.83 3.68
N GLU A 40 1.32 2.24 4.91
CA GLU A 40 -0.06 2.54 5.31
C GLU A 40 -0.64 3.68 4.45
N HIS A 41 0.13 4.75 4.26
CA HIS A 41 -0.28 5.87 3.43
C HIS A 41 -0.42 5.49 1.96
N ALA A 42 0.57 4.79 1.39
CA ALA A 42 0.55 4.37 -0.01
C ALA A 42 -0.65 3.46 -0.30
N LEU A 43 -0.94 2.50 0.58
CA LEU A 43 -2.07 1.61 0.44
C LEU A 43 -3.40 2.38 0.55
N ARG A 44 -3.53 3.27 1.54
CA ARG A 44 -4.74 4.09 1.71
C ARG A 44 -5.00 4.96 0.48
N ARG A 45 -3.99 5.68 0.00
CA ARG A 45 -4.09 6.54 -1.18
C ARG A 45 -4.56 5.76 -2.42
N GLU A 46 -4.06 4.55 -2.60
CA GLU A 46 -4.46 3.71 -3.73
C GLU A 46 -5.89 3.18 -3.58
N VAL A 47 -6.31 2.76 -2.37
CA VAL A 47 -7.70 2.37 -2.12
C VAL A 47 -8.66 3.54 -2.39
N GLU A 48 -8.37 4.73 -1.89
CA GLU A 48 -9.19 5.92 -2.15
C GLU A 48 -9.24 6.26 -3.64
N ARG A 49 -8.15 6.05 -4.39
CA ARG A 49 -8.13 6.22 -5.85
C ARG A 49 -9.07 5.22 -6.53
N LEU A 50 -9.07 3.96 -6.08
CA LEU A 50 -9.94 2.93 -6.62
C LEU A 50 -11.41 3.20 -6.29
N GLU A 51 -11.71 3.67 -5.07
CA GLU A 51 -13.06 4.06 -4.65
C GLU A 51 -13.60 5.21 -5.52
N ARG A 52 -12.79 6.25 -5.75
CA ARG A 52 -13.15 7.35 -6.66
C ARG A 52 -13.39 6.88 -8.09
N ASN A 53 -12.52 6.02 -8.61
CA ASN A 53 -12.54 5.64 -10.02
C ASN A 53 -13.56 4.53 -10.33
N HIS A 54 -13.90 3.70 -9.35
CA HIS A 54 -14.64 2.45 -9.57
C HIS A 54 -15.80 2.23 -8.60
N ASN A 55 -16.00 3.11 -7.61
CA ASN A 55 -17.09 3.00 -6.64
C ASN A 55 -17.73 4.36 -6.30
N ASN A 56 -17.80 5.28 -7.26
CA ASN A 56 -18.41 6.61 -7.11
C ASN A 56 -17.84 7.45 -5.94
N GLY A 57 -16.62 7.17 -5.51
CA GLY A 57 -16.01 7.81 -4.34
C GLY A 57 -16.47 7.25 -2.99
N GLU A 58 -17.32 6.23 -2.98
CA GLU A 58 -17.75 5.53 -1.78
C GLU A 58 -16.80 4.39 -1.43
N GLN A 59 -16.79 3.99 -0.17
CA GLN A 59 -15.97 2.86 0.29
C GLN A 59 -16.47 1.54 -0.30
N PHE A 60 -15.53 0.66 -0.68
CA PHE A 60 -15.91 -0.70 -1.07
C PHE A 60 -16.57 -1.45 0.09
N PRO A 61 -17.56 -2.33 -0.19
CA PRO A 61 -18.20 -3.12 0.85
C PRO A 61 -17.17 -4.03 1.53
N ARG A 62 -17.31 -4.21 2.85
CA ARG A 62 -16.45 -5.13 3.61
C ARG A 62 -16.69 -6.55 3.13
N VAL A 63 -15.60 -7.28 2.90
CA VAL A 63 -15.61 -8.69 2.52
C VAL A 63 -15.15 -9.54 3.70
N ASP A 64 -16.02 -10.42 4.15
CA ASP A 64 -15.69 -11.46 5.14
C ASP A 64 -15.20 -12.70 4.37
N GLY A 65 -13.90 -12.77 4.08
CA GLY A 65 -13.32 -13.88 3.32
C GLY A 65 -11.81 -13.76 3.10
N LYS A 66 -11.19 -14.84 2.60
CA LYS A 66 -9.77 -14.81 2.21
C LYS A 66 -9.63 -14.18 0.82
N LEU A 67 -8.87 -13.09 0.75
CA LEU A 67 -8.42 -12.55 -0.54
C LEU A 67 -7.58 -13.59 -1.29
N ARG A 68 -7.67 -13.61 -2.62
CA ARG A 68 -6.78 -14.44 -3.44
C ARG A 68 -5.35 -13.92 -3.32
N THR A 69 -4.57 -14.56 -2.46
CA THR A 69 -3.13 -14.30 -2.32
C THR A 69 -2.37 -15.18 -3.32
N GLY A 70 -2.00 -14.61 -4.46
CA GLY A 70 -1.15 -15.25 -5.45
C GLY A 70 -0.28 -14.20 -6.16
N PRO A 71 0.75 -14.62 -6.92
CA PRO A 71 1.56 -13.69 -7.69
C PRO A 71 0.67 -12.85 -8.61
N SER A 72 0.88 -11.54 -8.65
CA SER A 72 0.18 -10.64 -9.57
C SER A 72 0.46 -11.09 -11.01
N THR A 73 -0.58 -11.41 -11.77
CA THR A 73 -0.46 -11.82 -13.19
C THR A 73 -0.27 -10.63 -14.13
N SER A 74 0.16 -9.47 -13.64
CA SER A 74 0.48 -8.32 -14.49
C SER A 74 1.89 -8.47 -15.12
N GLN A 75 2.05 -9.54 -15.90
CA GLN A 75 3.07 -9.61 -16.94
C GLN A 75 2.32 -9.86 -18.26
N LYS A 76 1.91 -8.76 -18.92
CA LYS A 76 1.63 -8.63 -20.36
C LYS A 76 1.00 -7.26 -20.64
N ARG A 77 1.80 -6.30 -21.12
CA ARG A 77 1.79 -5.77 -22.49
C ARG A 77 2.96 -4.81 -22.67
#